data_AF-A0A929CD96-F1
#
_entry.id   AF-A0A929CD96-F1
#
_cell.length_a   1.000
_cell.length_b   1.000
_cell.length_c   1.000
_cell.angle_alpha   90.00
_cell.angle_beta   90.00
_cell.angle_gamma   90.00
#
_symmetry.space_group_name_H-M   'P 1'
#
loop_
_entity.id
_entity.type
_entity.pdbx_description
1 polymer ?
#
loop_
_entity_poly.entity_id
_entity_poly.type
_entity_poly.pdbx_seq_one_letter_code
_entity_poly.pdbx_strand_id
1 'polypeptide(L)'
;MKKIIILIIVIMSISIYSCDQAKEKETTGEKSDFQFLTEQFADLKIMRYQIPGFEELSLDQKKLIYYLGEAALAGRDIIFDQNFKYNLAVRRTLEEISKNFAGDRQTQEWSEFNVYLKRVWFSNGIHHHYSTDKFMPG
;
A
#
# COMPACT_ATOMS: atom_id res chain seq x y z
N MET A 1 -11.16 -40.81 47.60
CA MET A 1 -10.07 -39.90 47.19
C MET A 1 -9.27 -40.42 45.99
N LYS A 2 -8.72 -41.65 46.02
CA LYS A 2 -7.99 -42.24 44.87
C LYS A 2 -8.78 -42.26 43.54
N LYS A 3 -10.08 -42.58 43.57
CA LYS A 3 -10.96 -42.57 42.38
C LYS A 3 -11.24 -41.17 41.82
N ILE A 4 -11.26 -40.14 42.69
CA ILE A 4 -11.45 -38.73 42.29
C ILE A 4 -10.15 -38.18 41.70
N ILE A 5 -8.99 -38.57 42.26
CA ILE A 5 -7.67 -38.21 41.73
C ILE A 5 -7.46 -38.82 40.34
N ILE A 6 -7.87 -40.07 40.12
CA ILE A 6 -7.80 -40.73 38.79
C ILE A 6 -8.72 -40.02 37.77
N LEU A 7 -9.91 -39.57 38.19
CA LEU A 7 -10.84 -38.87 37.30
C LEU A 7 -10.30 -37.48 36.87
N ILE A 8 -9.62 -36.76 37.77
CA ILE A 8 -9.01 -35.46 37.46
C ILE A 8 -7.82 -35.62 36.51
N ILE A 9 -7.01 -36.67 36.65
CA ILE A 9 -5.86 -36.94 35.77
C ILE A 9 -6.33 -37.29 34.33
N VAL A 10 -7.46 -38.00 34.20
CA VAL A 10 -8.04 -38.34 32.89
C VAL A 10 -8.64 -37.10 32.19
N ILE A 11 -9.27 -36.19 32.93
CA ILE A 11 -9.80 -34.95 32.37
C ILE A 11 -8.68 -33.99 31.93
N MET A 12 -7.57 -33.95 32.67
CA MET A 12 -6.42 -33.09 32.36
C MET A 12 -5.59 -33.58 31.17
N SER A 13 -5.69 -34.88 30.81
CA SER A 13 -5.00 -35.48 29.66
C SER A 13 -5.80 -35.38 28.35
N ILE A 14 -7.09 -35.03 28.39
CA ILE A 14 -7.91 -34.78 27.18
C ILE A 14 -7.71 -33.34 26.66
N SER A 15 -7.28 -32.41 27.50
CA SER A 15 -7.03 -31.00 27.13
C SER A 15 -5.77 -30.78 26.29
N ILE A 16 -4.91 -31.79 26.10
CA ILE A 16 -3.64 -31.70 25.36
C ILE A 16 -3.76 -32.10 23.88
N TYR A 17 -4.92 -32.64 23.46
CA TYR A 17 -5.17 -33.03 22.07
C TYR A 17 -6.04 -32.00 21.30
N SER A 18 -6.46 -30.91 21.95
CA SER A 18 -7.32 -29.87 21.35
C SER A 18 -6.55 -28.69 20.77
N CYS A 19 -5.29 -28.91 20.39
CA CYS A 19 -4.48 -27.96 19.64
C CYS A 19 -3.66 -28.76 18.61
N ASP A 20 -4.36 -29.42 17.70
CA ASP A 20 -3.77 -29.75 16.41
C ASP A 20 -3.65 -28.41 15.67
N GLN A 21 -2.56 -27.68 15.94
CA GLN A 21 -2.14 -26.61 15.07
C GLN A 21 -1.94 -27.29 13.73
N ALA A 22 -2.86 -27.05 12.79
CA ALA A 22 -2.60 -27.21 11.38
C ALA A 22 -1.22 -26.59 11.17
N LYS A 23 -0.21 -27.45 10.96
CA LYS A 23 1.12 -27.02 10.59
C LYS A 23 0.89 -26.14 9.38
N GLU A 24 0.97 -24.83 9.57
CA GLU A 24 1.27 -23.93 8.48
C GLU A 24 2.44 -24.61 7.79
N LYS A 25 2.21 -25.01 6.53
CA LYS A 25 3.32 -25.25 5.64
C LYS A 25 4.07 -23.92 5.67
N GLU A 26 5.12 -23.85 6.48
CA GLU A 26 6.27 -23.03 6.18
C GLU A 26 6.70 -23.50 4.79
N THR A 27 6.13 -22.85 3.77
CA THR A 27 6.85 -22.62 2.55
C THR A 27 8.14 -21.99 3.00
N THR A 28 9.19 -22.80 3.04
CA THR A 28 10.57 -22.39 2.84
C THR A 28 10.63 -21.71 1.48
N GLY A 29 10.00 -20.54 1.38
CA GLY A 29 10.23 -19.60 0.31
C GLY A 29 11.62 -19.06 0.56
N GLU A 30 12.46 -19.16 -0.47
CA GLU A 30 13.60 -18.27 -0.61
C GLU A 30 13.23 -16.88 -0.09
N LYS A 31 14.11 -16.25 0.69
CA LYS A 31 13.96 -14.84 1.04
C LYS A 31 13.91 -14.05 -0.27
N SER A 32 12.69 -13.85 -0.76
CA SER A 32 12.40 -12.99 -1.89
C SER A 32 12.94 -11.60 -1.55
N ASP A 33 13.81 -11.06 -2.39
CA ASP A 33 14.34 -9.69 -2.30
C ASP A 33 13.25 -8.62 -2.56
N PHE A 34 11.98 -9.03 -2.56
CA PHE A 34 10.85 -8.15 -2.79
C PHE A 34 10.58 -7.27 -1.57
N GLN A 35 10.85 -5.98 -1.72
CA GLN A 35 10.51 -4.97 -0.72
C GLN A 35 9.03 -4.58 -0.81
N PHE A 36 8.24 -5.04 0.16
CA PHE A 36 6.82 -4.70 0.28
C PHE A 36 6.60 -3.22 0.61
N LEU A 37 7.35 -2.69 1.58
CA LEU A 37 7.30 -1.27 1.93
C LEU A 37 8.36 -0.53 1.10
N THR A 38 7.96 0.54 0.41
CA THR A 38 8.86 1.33 -0.44
C THR A 38 9.27 2.64 0.22
N GLU A 39 8.31 3.39 0.73
CA GLU A 39 8.55 4.69 1.35
C GLU A 39 7.49 4.98 2.42
N GLN A 40 7.86 5.82 3.38
CA GLN A 40 6.95 6.43 4.33
C GLN A 40 7.20 7.94 4.36
N PHE A 41 6.12 8.72 4.29
CA PHE A 41 6.17 10.19 4.38
C PHE A 41 4.88 10.70 5.02
N ALA A 42 4.97 11.77 5.80
CA ALA A 42 3.86 12.21 6.66
C ALA A 42 3.26 11.02 7.44
N ASP A 43 1.96 10.82 7.31
CA ASP A 43 1.17 9.73 7.89
C ASP A 43 0.91 8.56 6.92
N LEU A 44 1.63 8.50 5.79
CA LEU A 44 1.39 7.58 4.68
C LEU A 44 2.52 6.57 4.50
N LYS A 45 2.18 5.31 4.20
CA LYS A 45 3.11 4.24 3.83
C LYS A 45 2.78 3.72 2.43
N ILE A 46 3.76 3.68 1.55
CA ILE A 46 3.58 3.17 0.18
C ILE A 46 4.02 1.71 0.13
N MET A 47 3.06 0.84 -0.17
CA MET A 47 3.28 -0.61 -0.25
C MET A 47 3.15 -1.11 -1.69
N ARG A 48 3.89 -2.16 -2.00
CA ARG A 48 3.83 -2.90 -3.27
C ARG A 48 3.28 -4.30 -3.01
N TYR A 49 2.59 -4.83 -4.01
CA TYR A 49 2.12 -6.21 -4.02
C TYR A 49 2.72 -6.95 -5.22
N GLN A 50 2.90 -8.26 -5.07
CA GLN A 50 3.25 -9.15 -6.17
C GLN A 50 1.97 -9.56 -6.91
N ILE A 51 2.10 -9.98 -8.17
CA ILE A 51 1.00 -10.54 -8.97
C ILE A 51 1.35 -12.00 -9.28
N PRO A 52 1.22 -12.94 -8.32
CA PRO A 52 1.53 -14.35 -8.56
C PRO A 52 0.60 -14.90 -9.64
N GLY A 53 1.12 -15.78 -10.51
CA GLY A 53 0.30 -16.39 -11.55
C GLY A 53 0.23 -15.58 -12.85
N PHE A 54 0.84 -14.38 -12.91
CA PHE A 54 0.78 -13.54 -14.10
C PHE A 54 1.60 -14.13 -15.25
N GLU A 55 2.77 -14.69 -14.94
CA GLU A 55 3.71 -15.27 -15.90
C GLU A 55 3.11 -16.50 -16.60
N GLU A 56 2.25 -17.24 -15.91
CA GLU A 56 1.58 -18.46 -16.38
C GLU A 56 0.41 -18.19 -17.33
N LEU A 57 -0.06 -16.94 -17.42
CA LEU A 57 -1.16 -16.57 -18.30
C LEU A 57 -0.79 -16.71 -19.78
N SER A 58 -1.78 -17.06 -20.60
CA SER A 58 -1.64 -17.04 -22.06
C SER A 58 -1.35 -15.63 -22.56
N LEU A 59 -0.76 -15.52 -23.75
CA LEU A 59 -0.47 -14.21 -24.35
C LEU A 59 -1.75 -13.37 -24.52
N ASP A 60 -2.87 -13.99 -24.88
CA ASP A 60 -4.13 -13.28 -25.08
C ASP A 60 -4.73 -12.78 -23.76
N GLN A 61 -4.60 -13.55 -22.67
CA GLN A 61 -4.98 -13.09 -21.33
C GLN A 61 -4.10 -11.92 -20.88
N LYS A 62 -2.78 -11.98 -21.12
CA LYS A 62 -1.87 -10.87 -20.81
C LYS A 62 -2.21 -9.61 -21.60
N LYS A 63 -2.54 -9.74 -22.89
CA LYS A 63 -3.00 -8.60 -23.73
C LYS A 63 -4.30 -8.01 -23.19
N LEU A 64 -5.27 -8.85 -22.82
CA LEU A 64 -6.52 -8.39 -22.23
C LEU A 64 -6.26 -7.60 -20.94
N ILE A 65 -5.48 -8.15 -20.01
CA ILE A 65 -5.12 -7.48 -18.75
C ILE A 65 -4.37 -6.17 -19.03
N TYR A 66 -3.44 -6.17 -19.98
CA TYR A 66 -2.71 -4.96 -20.39
C TYR A 66 -3.67 -3.86 -20.83
N TYR A 67 -4.58 -4.13 -21.76
CA TYR A 67 -5.52 -3.12 -22.25
C TYR A 67 -6.51 -2.65 -21.17
N LEU A 68 -6.95 -3.53 -20.27
CA LEU A 68 -7.77 -3.15 -19.11
C LEU A 68 -6.98 -2.26 -18.13
N GLY A 69 -5.70 -2.55 -17.92
CA GLY A 69 -4.79 -1.73 -17.11
C GLY A 69 -4.62 -0.33 -17.69
N GLU A 70 -4.35 -0.22 -18.99
CA GLU A 70 -4.24 1.07 -19.68
C GLU A 70 -5.54 1.88 -19.57
N ALA A 71 -6.70 1.23 -19.74
CA ALA A 71 -8.00 1.86 -19.57
C ALA A 71 -8.23 2.37 -18.14
N ALA A 72 -7.81 1.61 -17.12
CA ALA A 72 -7.90 2.03 -15.72
C ALA A 72 -6.99 3.23 -15.42
N LEU A 73 -5.75 3.24 -15.92
CA LEU A 73 -4.78 4.32 -15.71
C LEU A 73 -5.21 5.63 -16.37
N ALA A 74 -5.86 5.57 -17.54
CA ALA A 74 -6.35 6.74 -18.27
C ALA A 74 -7.38 7.56 -17.46
N GLY A 75 -8.06 6.95 -16.48
CA GLY A 75 -9.04 7.61 -15.62
C GLY A 75 -8.45 8.50 -14.52
N ARG A 76 -7.12 8.53 -14.33
CA ARG A 76 -6.50 9.26 -13.21
C ARG A 76 -6.85 10.75 -13.18
N ASP A 77 -6.80 11.45 -14.31
CA ASP A 77 -7.06 12.90 -14.30
C ASP A 77 -8.55 13.22 -14.03
N ILE A 78 -9.46 12.28 -14.28
CA ILE A 78 -10.88 12.42 -13.97
C ILE A 78 -11.09 12.54 -12.45
N ILE A 79 -10.47 11.66 -11.66
CA ILE A 79 -10.63 11.70 -10.19
C ILE A 79 -10.04 12.97 -9.58
N PHE A 80 -8.92 13.46 -10.10
CA PHE A 80 -8.35 14.73 -9.64
C PHE A 80 -9.33 15.89 -9.87
N ASP A 81 -9.92 15.97 -11.07
CA ASP A 81 -10.87 17.03 -11.43
C ASP A 81 -12.17 16.96 -10.60
N GLN A 82 -12.69 15.74 -10.39
CA GLN A 82 -13.86 15.49 -9.54
C GLN A 82 -13.63 15.92 -8.09
N ASN A 83 -12.44 15.66 -7.54
CA ASN A 83 -12.16 15.94 -6.13
C ASN A 83 -12.07 17.44 -5.82
N PHE A 84 -11.65 18.28 -6.78
CA PHE A 84 -11.64 19.73 -6.66
C PHE A 84 -11.28 20.40 -7.99
N LYS A 85 -12.04 21.44 -8.38
CA LYS A 85 -11.88 22.17 -9.65
C LYS A 85 -10.48 22.72 -9.96
N TYR A 86 -9.59 22.85 -8.97
CA TYR A 86 -8.22 23.35 -9.17
C TYR A 86 -7.15 22.27 -9.03
N ASN A 87 -7.50 21.02 -8.71
CA ASN A 87 -6.54 19.96 -8.45
C ASN A 87 -5.60 19.68 -9.64
N LEU A 88 -6.12 19.66 -10.87
CA LEU A 88 -5.29 19.45 -12.06
C LEU A 88 -4.29 20.60 -12.25
N ALA A 89 -4.72 21.84 -12.07
CA ALA A 89 -3.85 23.00 -12.17
C ALA A 89 -2.76 23.00 -11.09
N VAL A 90 -3.15 22.75 -9.83
CA VAL A 90 -2.22 22.66 -8.69
C VAL A 90 -1.22 21.53 -8.92
N ARG A 91 -1.69 20.30 -9.20
CA ARG A 91 -0.82 19.14 -9.44
C ARG A 91 0.20 19.41 -10.53
N ARG A 92 -0.25 19.87 -11.70
CA ARG A 92 0.64 20.15 -12.85
C ARG A 92 1.67 21.23 -12.53
N THR A 93 1.27 22.26 -11.78
CA THR A 93 2.20 23.31 -11.32
C THR A 93 3.28 22.75 -10.40
N LEU A 94 2.89 21.97 -9.40
CA LEU A 94 3.84 21.35 -8.47
C LEU A 94 4.75 20.34 -9.17
N GLU A 95 4.22 19.54 -10.11
CA GLU A 95 5.01 18.60 -10.91
C GLU A 95 6.05 19.33 -11.78
N GLU A 96 5.69 20.46 -12.41
CA GLU A 96 6.63 21.26 -13.19
C GLU A 96 7.70 21.94 -12.31
N ILE A 97 7.36 22.39 -11.10
CA ILE A 97 8.35 22.86 -10.13
C ILE A 97 9.29 21.71 -9.76
N SER A 98 8.76 20.54 -9.37
CA SER A 98 9.55 19.37 -9.00
C SER A 98 10.55 18.96 -10.10
N LYS A 99 10.08 18.97 -11.35
CA LYS A 99 10.87 18.60 -12.52
C LYS A 99 11.98 19.60 -12.82
N ASN A 100 11.68 20.91 -12.80
CA ASN A 100 12.58 21.93 -13.34
C ASN A 100 13.29 22.79 -12.28
N PHE A 101 13.05 22.58 -10.98
CA PHE A 101 13.71 23.35 -9.93
C PHE A 101 15.23 23.16 -9.98
N ALA A 102 15.93 24.27 -10.21
CA ALA A 102 17.40 24.35 -10.33
C ALA A 102 18.10 24.82 -9.05
N GLY A 103 17.34 25.08 -7.98
CA GLY A 103 17.89 25.43 -6.67
C GLY A 103 18.43 24.22 -5.91
N ASP A 104 18.90 24.47 -4.69
CA ASP A 104 19.38 23.41 -3.80
C ASP A 104 18.22 22.51 -3.34
N ARG A 105 18.37 21.20 -3.55
CA ARG A 105 17.39 20.16 -3.19
C ARG A 105 17.67 19.52 -1.83
N GLN A 106 18.68 19.99 -1.11
CA GLN A 106 19.01 19.52 0.24
C GLN A 106 18.38 20.37 1.33
N THR A 107 17.68 21.46 0.96
CA THR A 107 17.06 22.36 1.94
C THR A 107 15.82 21.74 2.58
N GLN A 108 15.47 22.24 3.76
CA GLN A 108 14.28 21.80 4.50
C GLN A 108 13.00 22.12 3.73
N GLU A 109 12.93 23.30 3.10
CA GLU A 109 11.79 23.75 2.29
C GLU A 109 11.56 22.83 1.09
N TRP A 110 12.64 22.34 0.46
CA TRP A 110 12.52 21.37 -0.62
C TRP A 110 12.00 20.02 -0.12
N SER A 111 12.45 19.58 1.05
CA SER A 111 11.94 18.37 1.70
C SER A 111 10.43 18.49 1.98
N GLU A 112 9.98 19.60 2.55
CA GLU A 112 8.56 19.89 2.84
C GLU A 112 7.72 19.99 1.57
N PHE A 113 8.24 20.65 0.53
CA PHE A 113 7.62 20.68 -0.80
C PHE A 113 7.40 19.26 -1.36
N ASN A 114 8.41 18.39 -1.28
CA ASN A 114 8.30 17.01 -1.76
C ASN A 114 7.24 16.23 -0.96
N VAL A 115 7.20 16.40 0.36
CA VAL A 115 6.16 15.77 1.20
C VAL A 115 4.78 16.26 0.77
N TYR A 116 4.59 17.56 0.56
CA TYR A 116 3.31 18.11 0.10
C TYR A 116 2.89 17.54 -1.26
N LEU A 117 3.79 17.55 -2.25
CA LEU A 117 3.54 16.98 -3.58
C LEU A 117 3.18 15.49 -3.51
N LYS A 118 3.91 14.70 -2.71
CA LYS A 118 3.60 13.28 -2.52
C LYS A 118 2.23 13.05 -1.89
N ARG A 119 1.80 13.89 -0.94
CA ARG A 119 0.45 13.84 -0.35
C ARG A 119 -0.64 14.18 -1.39
N VAL A 120 -0.37 15.13 -2.29
CA VAL A 120 -1.27 15.46 -3.41
C VAL A 120 -1.42 14.28 -4.36
N TRP A 121 -0.33 13.59 -4.70
CA TRP A 121 -0.39 12.37 -5.53
C TRP A 121 -1.16 11.25 -4.85
N PHE A 122 -0.89 10.99 -3.57
CA PHE A 122 -1.54 9.91 -2.85
C PHE A 122 -3.05 10.12 -2.70
N SER A 123 -3.46 11.36 -2.43
CA SER A 123 -4.87 11.67 -2.11
C SER A 123 -5.71 12.08 -3.31
N ASN A 124 -5.14 12.01 -4.53
CA ASN A 124 -5.78 12.49 -5.75
C ASN A 124 -6.29 13.95 -5.64
N GLY A 125 -5.53 14.81 -4.93
CA GLY A 125 -5.92 16.20 -4.67
C GLY A 125 -5.31 16.80 -3.42
N ILE A 126 -5.67 18.05 -3.12
CA ILE A 126 -5.12 18.83 -2.00
C ILE A 126 -5.79 18.60 -0.63
N HIS A 127 -6.62 17.56 -0.53
CA HIS A 127 -7.35 17.21 0.69
C HIS A 127 -6.94 15.83 1.17
N HIS A 128 -6.97 15.62 2.48
CA HIS A 128 -6.67 14.35 3.10
C HIS A 128 -7.67 13.28 2.64
N HIS A 129 -7.19 12.19 2.05
CA HIS A 129 -8.03 11.11 1.50
C HIS A 129 -9.04 10.52 2.51
N TYR A 130 -8.71 10.53 3.82
CA TYR A 130 -9.61 10.09 4.89
C TYR A 130 -10.42 11.23 5.55
N SER A 131 -9.77 12.20 6.22
CA SER A 131 -10.48 13.26 6.95
C SER A 131 -11.08 14.36 6.09
N THR A 132 -10.74 14.42 4.79
CA THR A 132 -11.13 15.49 3.84
C THR A 132 -10.58 16.88 4.16
N ASP A 133 -9.77 17.03 5.21
CA ASP A 133 -9.12 18.29 5.56
C ASP A 133 -8.14 18.73 4.47
N LYS A 134 -8.14 20.02 4.15
CA LYS A 134 -7.18 20.57 3.20
C LYS A 134 -5.77 20.51 3.78
N PHE A 135 -4.81 20.07 2.98
CA PHE A 135 -3.41 20.09 3.36
C PHE A 135 -2.89 21.51 3.51
N MET A 136 -2.17 21.76 4.60
CA MET A 136 -1.34 22.95 4.76
C MET A 136 0.04 22.66 4.15
N PRO A 137 0.53 23.50 3.22
CA PRO A 137 1.94 23.47 2.83
C PRO A 137 2.84 23.70 4.05
N GLY A 138 3.96 22.98 4.09
CA GLY A 138 5.02 23.16 5.09
C GLY A 138 5.84 24.40 4.81
#